data_AF-A0A6A4HLP4-F1
#
_entry.id   AF-A0A6A4HLP4-F1
#
_cell.length_a   1.000
_cell.length_b   1.000
_cell.length_c   1.000
_cell.angle_alpha   90.00
_cell.angle_beta   90.00
_cell.angle_gamma   90.00
#
_symmetry.space_group_name_H-M   'P 1'
#
loop_
_entity.id
_entity.type
_entity.pdbx_description
1 polymer ?
#
loop_
_entity_poly.entity_id
_entity_poly.type
_entity_poly.pdbx_seq_one_letter_code
_entity_poly.pdbx_strand_id
1 'polypeptide(L)'
;QISSDVQNLFLELKDTIALCSERISTTPMLLRDLQRGLIEIQRAYLVMKAVMDYQKVTVERNLLDDVASCPVDDKKMGAFVWNDREAHMLYSAGLPVFFICPNHEFQRQIVCCAVDM
;
A
#
# COMPACT_ATOMS: atom_id res chain seq x y z
N GLN A 1 5.19 14.08 12.39
CA GLN A 1 4.78 12.69 12.64
C GLN A 1 4.37 11.98 11.35
N ILE A 2 3.44 12.52 10.57
CA ILE A 2 3.01 11.95 9.27
C ILE A 2 4.18 11.68 8.31
N SER A 3 5.14 12.62 8.20
CA SER A 3 6.32 12.46 7.32
C SER A 3 7.23 11.29 7.72
N SER A 4 7.43 11.04 9.01
CA SER A 4 8.26 9.91 9.48
C SER A 4 7.56 8.56 9.31
N ASP A 5 6.24 8.52 9.48
CA ASP A 5 5.45 7.31 9.29
C ASP A 5 5.43 6.87 7.82
N VAL A 6 5.31 7.83 6.90
CA VAL A 6 5.42 7.61 5.45
C VAL A 6 6.81 7.09 5.06
N GLN A 7 7.87 7.65 5.64
CA GLN A 7 9.24 7.17 5.39
C GLN A 7 9.46 5.73 5.87
N ASN A 8 8.92 5.37 7.04
CA ASN A 8 9.00 4.01 7.55
C ASN A 8 8.25 3.02 6.65
N LEU A 9 7.04 3.38 6.19
CA LEU A 9 6.28 2.55 5.25
C LEU A 9 7.04 2.33 3.93
N PHE A 10 7.72 3.36 3.42
CA PHE A 10 8.59 3.22 2.23
C PHE A 10 9.74 2.21 2.45
N LEU A 11 10.37 2.24 3.62
CA LEU A 11 11.45 1.33 3.97
C LEU A 11 10.94 -0.11 4.07
N GLU A 12 9.83 -0.33 4.76
CA GLU A 12 9.21 -1.66 4.89
C GLU A 12 8.82 -2.25 3.53
N LEU A 13 8.25 -1.44 2.64
CA LEU A 13 7.89 -1.87 1.28
C LEU A 13 9.14 -2.23 0.46
N LYS A 14 10.20 -1.44 0.57
CA LYS A 14 11.47 -1.69 -0.11
C LYS A 14 12.10 -3.00 0.37
N ASP A 15 12.11 -3.24 1.67
CA ASP A 15 12.66 -4.46 2.26
C ASP A 15 11.84 -5.69 1.86
N THR A 16 10.51 -5.56 1.81
CA THR A 16 9.60 -6.60 1.33
C THR A 16 9.88 -6.97 -0.13
N ILE A 17 10.06 -5.97 -1.01
CA ILE A 17 10.40 -6.18 -2.42
C ILE A 17 11.76 -6.88 -2.55
N ALA A 18 12.77 -6.41 -1.81
CA ALA A 18 14.11 -6.97 -1.86
C ALA A 18 14.12 -8.44 -1.42
N LEU A 19 13.47 -8.75 -0.30
CA LEU A 19 13.36 -10.11 0.24
C LEU A 19 12.62 -11.05 -0.72
N CYS A 20 11.49 -10.61 -1.29
CA CYS A 20 10.74 -11.43 -2.24
C CYS A 20 11.53 -11.66 -3.53
N SER A 21 12.21 -10.63 -4.04
CA SER A 21 13.04 -10.72 -5.25
C SER A 21 14.21 -11.69 -5.06
N GLU A 22 14.89 -11.62 -3.91
CA GLU A 22 15.97 -12.53 -3.57
C GLU A 22 15.47 -13.98 -3.51
N ARG A 23 14.35 -14.23 -2.82
CA ARG A 23 13.75 -15.57 -2.71
C ARG A 23 13.41 -16.17 -4.07
N ILE A 24 12.78 -15.39 -4.94
CA ILE A 24 12.41 -15.81 -6.31
C ILE A 24 13.66 -16.13 -7.14
N SER A 25 14.73 -15.36 -6.96
CA SER A 25 15.93 -15.46 -7.82
C SER A 25 16.92 -16.53 -7.39
N THR A 26 16.92 -16.92 -6.11
CA THR A 26 17.99 -17.74 -5.52
C THR A 26 17.53 -19.12 -5.05
N THR A 27 16.24 -19.28 -4.76
CA THR A 27 15.71 -20.50 -4.16
C THR A 27 14.95 -21.31 -5.20
N PRO A 28 15.24 -22.62 -5.38
CA PRO A 28 14.37 -23.50 -6.16
C PRO A 28 13.01 -23.60 -5.45
N MET A 29 11.95 -23.14 -6.12
CA MET A 29 10.60 -23.10 -5.53
C MET A 29 9.59 -23.80 -6.45
N LEU A 30 8.48 -24.25 -5.87
CA LEU A 30 7.32 -24.64 -6.67
C LEU A 30 6.78 -23.42 -7.42
N LEU A 31 6.22 -23.62 -8.62
CA LEU A 31 5.62 -22.54 -9.43
C LEU A 31 4.61 -21.70 -8.62
N ARG A 32 3.87 -22.34 -7.71
CA ARG A 32 2.93 -21.66 -6.81
C ARG A 32 3.61 -20.69 -5.86
N ASP A 33 4.79 -21.04 -5.33
CA ASP A 33 5.55 -20.18 -4.42
C ASP A 33 6.20 -19.01 -5.15
N LEU A 34 6.62 -19.23 -6.40
CA LEU A 34 7.11 -18.17 -7.27
C LEU A 34 6.01 -17.15 -7.60
N GLN A 35 4.80 -17.63 -7.94
CA GLN A 35 3.63 -16.77 -8.16
C GLN A 35 3.27 -15.95 -6.92
N ARG A 36 3.38 -16.55 -5.72
CA ARG A 36 3.16 -15.83 -4.45
C ARG A 36 4.14 -14.69 -4.27
N GLY A 37 5.44 -14.96 -4.44
CA GLY A 37 6.47 -13.92 -4.33
C GLY A 37 6.23 -12.77 -5.32
N LEU A 38 5.84 -13.07 -6.56
CA LEU A 38 5.54 -12.05 -7.57
C LEU A 38 4.34 -11.18 -7.19
N ILE A 39 3.27 -11.77 -6.65
CA ILE A 39 2.08 -11.02 -6.19
C ILE A 39 2.46 -10.07 -5.04
N GLU A 40 3.28 -10.50 -4.09
CA GLU A 40 3.71 -9.62 -2.99
C GLU A 40 4.59 -8.45 -3.49
N ILE A 41 5.46 -8.69 -4.47
CA ILE A 41 6.22 -7.62 -5.12
C ILE A 41 5.28 -6.62 -5.82
N GLN A 42 4.30 -7.12 -6.58
CA GLN A 42 3.33 -6.26 -7.26
C GLN A 42 2.52 -5.42 -6.28
N ARG A 43 2.09 -6.02 -5.16
CA ARG A 43 1.38 -5.31 -4.10
C ARG A 43 2.25 -4.25 -3.46
N ALA A 44 3.45 -4.59 -3.03
CA ALA A 44 4.36 -3.64 -2.41
C ALA A 44 4.65 -2.46 -3.33
N TYR A 45 4.79 -2.71 -4.64
CA TYR A 45 4.92 -1.66 -5.64
C TYR A 45 3.68 -0.76 -5.75
N LEU A 46 2.47 -1.33 -5.75
CA LEU A 46 1.22 -0.56 -5.81
C LEU A 46 1.04 0.32 -4.57
N VAL A 47 1.33 -0.21 -3.38
CA VAL A 47 1.31 0.59 -2.13
C VAL A 47 2.35 1.69 -2.21
N MET A 48 3.57 1.40 -2.66
CA MET A 48 4.62 2.42 -2.84
C MET A 48 4.16 3.54 -3.77
N LYS A 49 3.50 3.20 -4.88
CA LYS A 49 2.92 4.19 -5.80
C LYS A 49 1.84 5.04 -5.12
N ALA A 50 0.93 4.42 -4.37
CA ALA A 50 -0.10 5.16 -3.62
C ALA A 50 0.51 6.13 -2.59
N VAL A 51 1.60 5.72 -1.91
CA VAL A 51 2.32 6.59 -0.97
C VAL A 51 3.08 7.72 -1.70
N MET A 52 3.62 7.48 -2.89
CA MET A 52 4.18 8.56 -3.71
C MET A 52 3.11 9.58 -4.13
N ASP A 53 1.92 9.11 -4.48
CA ASP A 53 0.80 9.99 -4.82
C ASP A 53 0.26 10.73 -3.57
N TYR A 54 0.27 10.10 -2.39
CA TYR A 54 0.05 10.76 -1.09
C TYR A 54 1.01 11.93 -0.86
N GLN A 55 2.31 11.70 -1.08
CA GLN A 55 3.34 12.72 -0.87
C GLN A 55 3.16 13.92 -1.79
N LYS A 56 2.84 13.70 -3.07
CA LYS A 56 2.55 14.80 -4.01
C LYS A 56 1.40 15.67 -3.51
N VAL A 57 0.29 15.05 -3.16
CA VAL A 57 -0.89 15.74 -2.63
C VAL A 57 -0.57 16.49 -1.33
N THR A 58 0.20 15.87 -0.42
CA THR A 58 0.57 16.48 0.86
C THR A 58 1.52 17.68 0.68
N VAL A 59 2.49 17.58 -0.24
CA VAL A 59 3.39 18.68 -0.58
C VAL A 59 2.62 19.84 -1.21
N GLU A 60 1.68 19.54 -2.12
CA GLU A 60 0.80 20.56 -2.71
C GLU A 60 -0.10 21.25 -1.67
N ARG A 61 -0.59 20.52 -0.66
CA ARG A 61 -1.42 21.07 0.43
C ARG A 61 -0.64 21.95 1.42
N ASN A 62 0.58 21.56 1.78
CA ASN A 62 1.43 22.38 2.66
C ASN A 62 1.77 23.75 2.02
N LEU A 63 1.62 23.88 0.70
CA LEU A 63 1.76 25.16 -0.01
C LEU A 63 0.46 26.00 -0.02
N LEU A 64 -0.69 25.39 0.26
CA LEU A 64 -2.02 26.00 0.13
C LEU A 64 -2.75 26.21 1.46
N ASP A 65 -2.16 25.83 2.59
CA ASP A 65 -2.68 26.03 3.97
C ASP A 65 -4.10 25.47 4.21
N ASP A 66 -4.51 24.47 3.41
CA ASP A 66 -5.85 23.88 3.49
C ASP A 66 -5.79 22.48 4.12
N VAL A 67 -6.39 22.37 5.32
CA VAL A 67 -6.44 21.15 6.15
C VAL A 67 -7.80 20.46 6.01
N ALA A 68 -8.50 20.66 4.90
CA ALA A 68 -9.75 19.96 4.64
C ALA A 68 -9.50 18.48 4.25
N SER A 69 -10.27 17.58 4.88
CA SER A 69 -10.45 16.19 4.43
C SER A 69 -10.78 16.20 2.94
N CYS A 70 -9.94 15.56 2.12
CA CYS A 70 -10.23 15.45 0.69
C CYS A 70 -11.20 14.30 0.46
N PRO A 71 -12.23 14.50 -0.37
CA PRO A 71 -13.04 13.39 -0.85
C PRO A 71 -12.13 12.36 -1.52
N VAL A 72 -12.48 11.09 -1.34
CA VAL A 72 -11.78 9.98 -2.00
C VAL A 72 -11.84 10.21 -3.51
N ASP A 73 -10.68 10.16 -4.16
CA ASP A 73 -10.57 10.28 -5.60
C ASP A 73 -10.36 8.89 -6.20
N ASP A 74 -11.43 8.33 -6.76
CA ASP A 74 -11.44 7.02 -7.41
C ASP A 74 -10.49 6.93 -8.63
N LYS A 75 -9.98 8.06 -9.12
CA LYS A 75 -8.98 8.11 -10.20
C LYS A 75 -7.56 7.88 -9.68
N LYS A 76 -7.34 7.96 -8.36
CA LYS A 76 -6.03 7.68 -7.74
C LYS A 76 -5.84 6.19 -7.53
N MET A 77 -4.59 5.76 -7.55
CA MET A 77 -4.25 4.37 -7.24
C MET A 77 -4.54 4.10 -5.77
N GLY A 78 -5.42 3.14 -5.49
CA GLY A 78 -5.72 2.75 -4.13
C GLY A 78 -4.58 1.99 -3.45
N ALA A 79 -4.58 2.00 -2.13
CA ALA A 79 -3.58 1.34 -1.31
C ALA A 79 -4.14 0.09 -0.64
N PHE A 80 -3.34 -0.96 -0.65
CA PHE A 80 -3.60 -2.15 0.14
C PHE A 80 -2.98 -2.01 1.53
N VAL A 81 -3.78 -2.17 2.58
CA VAL A 81 -3.36 -1.96 3.97
C VAL A 81 -3.67 -3.17 4.84
N TRP A 82 -2.89 -3.29 5.91
CA TRP A 82 -2.93 -4.43 6.84
C TRP A 82 -3.37 -4.01 8.24
N ASN A 83 -3.37 -2.70 8.52
CA ASN A 83 -3.73 -2.14 9.81
C ASN A 83 -4.52 -0.83 9.65
N ASP A 84 -5.29 -0.51 10.70
CA ASP A 84 -6.20 0.64 10.73
C ASP A 84 -5.48 1.98 10.69
N ARG A 85 -4.23 2.03 11.17
CA ARG A 85 -3.44 3.26 11.21
C ARG A 85 -3.04 3.71 9.79
N GLU A 86 -2.51 2.80 8.99
CA GLU A 86 -2.20 3.04 7.58
C GLU A 86 -3.45 3.39 6.78
N ALA A 87 -4.55 2.66 7.05
CA ALA A 87 -5.83 2.90 6.41
C ALA A 87 -6.31 4.33 6.64
N HIS A 88 -6.32 4.77 7.90
CA HIS A 88 -6.79 6.10 8.27
C HIS A 88 -5.90 7.20 7.69
N MET A 89 -4.58 7.02 7.73
CA MET A 89 -3.63 7.97 7.16
C MET A 89 -3.85 8.16 5.65
N LEU A 90 -3.98 7.08 4.89
CA LEU A 90 -4.14 7.14 3.43
C LEU A 90 -5.54 7.63 3.03
N TYR A 91 -6.58 7.21 3.75
CA TYR A 91 -7.95 7.66 3.52
C TYR A 91 -8.10 9.16 3.79
N SER A 92 -7.49 9.70 4.86
CA SER A 92 -7.49 11.15 5.15
C SER A 92 -6.83 11.99 4.04
N ALA A 93 -6.03 11.36 3.19
CA ALA A 93 -5.43 11.96 2.02
C ALA A 93 -6.35 12.01 0.79
N GLY A 94 -7.50 11.33 0.83
CA GLY A 94 -8.36 11.10 -0.32
C GLY A 94 -7.85 10.00 -1.25
N LEU A 95 -7.10 9.03 -0.72
CA LEU A 95 -6.71 7.82 -1.46
C LEU A 95 -7.70 6.67 -1.18
N PRO A 96 -8.11 5.89 -2.18
CA PRO A 96 -8.87 4.66 -1.96
C PRO A 96 -8.05 3.66 -1.14
N VAL A 97 -8.68 2.96 -0.19
CA VAL A 97 -8.00 2.00 0.70
C VAL A 97 -8.71 0.64 0.69
N PHE A 98 -7.92 -0.43 0.63
CA PHE A 98 -8.39 -1.81 0.60
C PHE A 98 -7.71 -2.64 1.71
N PHE A 99 -8.49 -3.18 2.65
CA PHE A 99 -7.96 -4.08 3.68
C PHE A 99 -7.69 -5.47 3.13
N ILE A 100 -6.49 -5.99 3.44
CA ILE A 100 -6.14 -7.38 3.14
C ILE A 100 -6.29 -8.22 4.41
N CYS A 101 -7.01 -9.33 4.31
CA CYS A 101 -7.05 -10.33 5.37
C CYS A 101 -5.76 -11.17 5.37
N PRO A 102 -4.94 -11.15 6.44
CA PRO A 102 -3.67 -11.88 6.47
C PRO A 102 -3.82 -13.41 6.52
N ASN A 103 -4.99 -13.93 6.89
CA ASN A 103 -5.20 -15.36 7.20
C ASN A 103 -6.10 -16.13 6.22
N HIS A 104 -6.45 -15.57 5.06
CA HIS A 104 -7.25 -16.30 4.06
C HIS A 104 -6.39 -16.88 2.94
N GLU A 105 -6.75 -18.09 2.48
CA GLU A 105 -6.07 -18.78 1.38
C GLU A 105 -5.98 -17.88 0.14
N PHE A 106 -4.74 -17.55 -0.24
CA PHE A 106 -4.37 -16.64 -1.34
C PHE A 106 -4.94 -17.00 -2.72
N GLN A 107 -5.58 -18.16 -2.88
CA GLN A 107 -6.25 -18.54 -4.13
C GLN A 107 -7.48 -17.68 -4.44
N ARG A 108 -8.04 -16.99 -3.45
CA ARG A 108 -9.09 -15.98 -3.60
C ARG A 108 -8.82 -14.85 -2.60
N GLN A 109 -8.05 -13.85 -3.00
CA GLN A 109 -7.91 -12.63 -2.20
C GLN A 109 -9.26 -11.91 -2.16
N ILE A 110 -9.87 -11.88 -0.98
CA ILE A 110 -11.10 -11.15 -0.72
C ILE A 110 -10.66 -9.79 -0.19
N VAL A 111 -10.92 -8.73 -0.96
CA VAL A 111 -10.97 -7.37 -0.40
C VAL A 111 -12.11 -7.37 0.61
N CYS A 112 -11.79 -7.27 1.90
CA CYS A 112 -12.81 -7.38 2.95
C CYS A 112 -13.84 -6.25 2.87
N CYS A 113 -13.38 -5.05 2.52
CA CYS A 113 -14.21 -3.94 2.08
C CYS A 113 -13.35 -2.95 1.29
N ALA A 114 -13.97 -2.26 0.33
CA ALA A 114 -13.52 -0.90 0.00
C ALA A 114 -13.93 -0.04 1.20
N VAL A 115 -13.01 0.74 1.75
CA VAL A 115 -13.32 1.57 2.91
C VAL A 115 -14.16 2.76 2.44
N ASP A 116 -15.47 2.70 2.68
CA ASP A 116 -16.35 3.87 2.73
C ASP A 116 -16.45 4.30 4.20
N MET A 117 -15.85 5.43 4.57
CA MET A 117 -16.07 6.07 5.87
C MET A 117 -17.19 7.10 5.80
#